data_AF-A0A431D5H6-F1
#
_entry.id   AF-A0A431D5H6-F1
#
_cell.length_a   1.000
_cell.length_b   1.000
_cell.length_c   1.000
_cell.angle_alpha   90.00
_cell.angle_beta   90.00
_cell.angle_gamma   90.00
#
_symmetry.space_group_name_H-M   'P 1'
#
loop_
_entity.id
_entity.type
_entity.pdbx_description
1 polymer ?
#
loop_
_entity_poly.entity_id
_entity_poly.type
_entity_poly.pdbx_seq_one_letter_code
_entity_poly.pdbx_strand_id
1 'polypeptide(L)'
;MDWNKTYAAIYRARKDYLKPIFEIDPITLKDLAGMESQKKALYENTLNFIQNKGANHALLWGSKGTGKSSLIKATFNEFKEQGLRLVELNKEDLFALVDIIDEIRLENFKFILFCDDFSFEKGDDSYKFLKPLLEGSIEKAPNNIIIYASSNRRHLLSESIIDNLDTQIAHTELHLSDAAEERLSLSDRFGLWLSFYQGNLEEYLKMIDFYFKDYSCDKELLHAKAKEFATLRASRSGRTAKQFYLAFKENFK
;
A
#
# COMPACT_ATOMS: atom_id res chain seq x y z
N MET A 1 -12.81 16.70 -12.10
CA MET A 1 -11.66 16.19 -12.90
C MET A 1 -12.17 15.62 -14.24
N ASP A 2 -11.40 15.56 -15.34
CA ASP A 2 -11.78 14.74 -16.52
C ASP A 2 -11.12 13.36 -16.46
N TRP A 3 -11.87 12.36 -15.99
CA TRP A 3 -11.42 10.98 -15.81
C TRP A 3 -11.33 10.17 -17.11
N ASN A 4 -11.82 10.70 -18.23
CA ASN A 4 -11.61 10.07 -19.54
C ASN A 4 -10.16 10.20 -20.01
N LYS A 5 -9.45 11.24 -19.56
CA LYS A 5 -8.06 11.53 -19.95
C LYS A 5 -7.06 11.36 -18.80
N THR A 6 -7.56 11.18 -17.58
CA THR A 6 -6.75 11.11 -16.36
C THR A 6 -6.90 9.72 -15.77
N TYR A 7 -5.82 8.95 -15.69
CA TYR A 7 -5.85 7.63 -15.06
C TYR A 7 -5.64 7.70 -13.54
N ALA A 8 -4.84 8.64 -13.07
CA ALA A 8 -4.52 8.79 -11.66
C ALA A 8 -4.51 10.26 -11.23
N ALA A 9 -4.84 10.51 -9.98
CA ALA A 9 -4.73 11.82 -9.34
C ALA A 9 -4.15 11.69 -7.94
N ILE A 10 -3.59 12.78 -7.42
CA ILE A 10 -3.20 12.91 -6.02
C ILE A 10 -3.94 14.10 -5.42
N TYR A 11 -4.55 13.89 -4.26
CA TYR A 11 -5.19 14.99 -3.55
C TYR A 11 -4.14 15.95 -2.96
N ARG A 12 -4.42 17.25 -3.02
CA ARG A 12 -3.51 18.31 -2.53
C ARG A 12 -4.25 19.22 -1.56
N ALA A 13 -4.27 18.84 -0.27
CA ALA A 13 -4.98 19.57 0.78
C ALA A 13 -4.76 21.10 0.79
N ARG A 14 -3.52 21.58 0.57
CA ARG A 14 -3.23 23.02 0.57
C ARG A 14 -4.00 23.84 -0.48
N LYS A 15 -4.44 23.19 -1.55
CA LYS A 15 -5.16 23.83 -2.66
C LYS A 15 -6.55 23.24 -2.85
N ASP A 16 -6.93 22.28 -1.99
CA ASP A 16 -8.23 21.63 -1.96
C ASP A 16 -8.70 21.14 -3.33
N TYR A 17 -7.87 20.32 -3.99
CA TYR A 17 -8.20 19.76 -5.30
C TYR A 17 -7.45 18.45 -5.60
N LEU A 18 -8.03 17.65 -6.48
CA LEU A 18 -7.38 16.51 -7.11
C LEU A 18 -6.44 17.00 -8.22
N LYS A 19 -5.14 16.79 -8.06
CA LYS A 19 -4.14 17.07 -9.08
C LYS A 19 -3.99 15.85 -10.01
N PRO A 20 -4.17 16.00 -11.35
CA PRO A 20 -3.97 14.89 -12.27
C PRO A 20 -2.49 14.46 -12.32
N ILE A 21 -2.26 13.16 -12.49
CA ILE A 21 -0.95 12.55 -12.67
C ILE A 21 -0.88 12.03 -14.10
N PHE A 22 -0.01 12.64 -14.91
CA PHE A 22 0.22 12.24 -16.30
C PHE A 22 1.41 11.29 -16.46
N GLU A 23 2.41 11.41 -15.60
CA GLU A 23 3.58 10.51 -15.56
C GLU A 23 3.39 9.48 -14.44
N ILE A 24 2.88 8.31 -14.81
CA ILE A 24 2.65 7.19 -13.90
C ILE A 24 3.85 6.26 -13.98
N ASP A 25 4.38 5.84 -12.83
CA ASP A 25 5.43 4.81 -12.75
C ASP A 25 5.00 3.57 -13.55
N PRO A 26 5.73 3.17 -14.62
CA PRO A 26 5.31 2.10 -15.52
C PRO A 26 5.50 0.70 -14.95
N ILE A 27 5.81 0.57 -13.66
CA ILE A 27 6.00 -0.70 -12.97
C ILE A 27 4.86 -1.70 -13.22
N THR A 28 5.22 -2.92 -13.54
CA THR A 28 4.29 -4.04 -13.80
C THR A 28 4.44 -5.12 -12.74
N LEU A 29 3.50 -6.06 -12.68
CA LEU A 29 3.60 -7.20 -11.74
C LEU A 29 4.83 -8.07 -12.02
N LYS A 30 5.32 -8.07 -13.27
CA LYS A 30 6.51 -8.82 -13.68
C LYS A 30 7.80 -8.21 -13.16
N ASP A 31 7.82 -6.91 -12.87
CA ASP A 31 9.00 -6.18 -12.38
C ASP A 31 9.25 -6.40 -10.88
N LEU A 32 8.27 -6.97 -10.18
CA LEU A 32 8.35 -7.26 -8.75
C LEU A 32 8.91 -8.67 -8.57
N ALA A 33 10.10 -8.80 -7.99
CA ALA A 33 10.66 -10.12 -7.69
C ALA A 33 10.00 -10.74 -6.44
N GLY A 34 9.54 -12.00 -6.55
CA GLY A 34 8.91 -12.74 -5.46
C GLY A 34 7.45 -12.33 -5.21
N MET A 35 6.98 -12.51 -3.96
CA MET A 35 5.64 -12.12 -3.48
C MET A 35 4.46 -12.64 -4.32
N GLU A 36 4.60 -13.85 -4.89
CA GLU A 36 3.63 -14.40 -5.84
C GLU A 36 2.23 -14.60 -5.24
N SER A 37 2.13 -14.99 -3.97
CA SER A 37 0.84 -15.10 -3.29
C SER A 37 0.19 -13.73 -3.09
N GLN A 38 0.95 -12.70 -2.71
CA GLN A 38 0.45 -11.33 -2.57
C GLN A 38 0.02 -10.74 -3.91
N LYS A 39 0.80 -10.96 -4.98
CA LYS A 39 0.45 -10.55 -6.34
C LYS A 39 -0.86 -11.16 -6.79
N LYS A 40 -0.97 -12.49 -6.68
CA LYS A 40 -2.16 -13.23 -7.08
C LYS A 40 -3.39 -12.73 -6.33
N ALA A 41 -3.31 -12.62 -5.00
CA ALA A 41 -4.43 -12.20 -4.18
C ALA A 41 -4.90 -10.77 -4.49
N LEU A 42 -3.97 -9.80 -4.64
CA LEU A 42 -4.36 -8.43 -4.97
C LEU A 42 -4.90 -8.31 -6.40
N TYR A 43 -4.30 -9.05 -7.35
CA TYR A 43 -4.77 -9.10 -8.74
C TYR A 43 -6.20 -9.66 -8.82
N GLU A 44 -6.47 -10.82 -8.22
CA GLU A 44 -7.79 -11.45 -8.22
C GLU A 44 -8.84 -10.58 -7.55
N ASN A 45 -8.49 -9.95 -6.42
CA ASN A 45 -9.37 -9.01 -5.73
C ASN A 45 -9.70 -7.78 -6.60
N THR A 46 -8.71 -7.22 -7.30
CA THR A 46 -8.92 -6.08 -8.20
C THR A 46 -9.73 -6.48 -9.42
N LEU A 47 -9.46 -7.65 -10.01
CA LEU A 47 -10.23 -8.20 -11.13
C LEU A 47 -11.71 -8.36 -10.75
N ASN A 48 -11.98 -8.91 -9.57
CA ASN A 48 -13.35 -9.05 -9.07
C ASN A 48 -14.02 -7.68 -8.94
N PHE A 49 -13.33 -6.68 -8.40
CA PHE A 49 -13.85 -5.31 -8.27
C PHE A 49 -14.20 -4.69 -9.63
N ILE A 50 -13.31 -4.82 -10.63
CA ILE A 50 -13.56 -4.36 -12.01
C ILE A 50 -14.80 -5.04 -12.61
N GLN A 51 -14.94 -6.34 -12.35
CA GLN A 51 -16.06 -7.14 -12.87
C GLN A 51 -17.35 -7.02 -12.05
N ASN A 52 -17.44 -6.09 -11.09
CA ASN A 52 -18.58 -5.95 -10.17
C ASN A 52 -18.90 -7.23 -9.38
N LYS A 53 -17.88 -8.05 -9.12
CA LYS A 53 -17.94 -9.20 -8.21
C LYS A 53 -17.54 -8.76 -6.80
N GLY A 54 -17.75 -9.64 -5.81
CA GLY A 54 -17.31 -9.38 -4.44
C GLY A 54 -15.80 -9.13 -4.36
N ALA A 55 -15.42 -7.99 -3.78
CA ALA A 55 -14.04 -7.58 -3.57
C ALA A 55 -13.91 -6.86 -2.23
N ASN A 56 -12.70 -6.91 -1.66
CA ASN A 56 -12.41 -6.42 -0.33
C ASN A 56 -11.45 -5.23 -0.37
N HIS A 57 -11.65 -4.27 0.53
CA HIS A 57 -10.59 -3.33 0.89
C HIS A 57 -9.33 -4.10 1.30
N ALA A 58 -8.17 -3.62 0.87
CA ALA A 58 -6.91 -4.32 1.08
C ALA A 58 -5.95 -3.53 1.97
N LEU A 59 -5.41 -4.21 2.98
CA LEU A 59 -4.33 -3.70 3.82
C LEU A 59 -3.05 -4.50 3.53
N LEU A 60 -2.08 -3.83 2.93
CA LEU A 60 -0.74 -4.36 2.71
C LEU A 60 0.14 -3.88 3.86
N TRP A 61 0.67 -4.79 4.66
CA TRP A 61 1.41 -4.44 5.87
C TRP A 61 2.75 -5.15 5.97
N GLY A 62 3.67 -4.57 6.74
CA GLY A 62 4.96 -5.17 7.06
C GLY A 62 6.13 -4.25 6.77
N SER A 63 7.33 -4.79 6.62
CA SER A 63 8.55 -3.99 6.66
C SER A 63 8.68 -2.96 5.53
N LYS A 64 9.42 -1.88 5.77
CA LYS A 64 9.69 -0.85 4.75
C LYS A 64 10.53 -1.42 3.60
N GLY A 65 10.23 -0.98 2.38
CA GLY A 65 11.03 -1.31 1.18
C GLY A 65 10.79 -2.71 0.61
N THR A 66 9.79 -3.45 1.09
CA THR A 66 9.40 -4.79 0.63
C THR A 66 8.48 -4.80 -0.59
N GLY A 67 8.04 -3.63 -1.08
CA GLY A 67 7.28 -3.52 -2.33
C GLY A 67 5.77 -3.34 -2.20
N LYS A 68 5.23 -3.05 -1.00
CA LYS A 68 3.79 -2.85 -0.76
C LYS A 68 3.13 -1.84 -1.73
N SER A 69 3.60 -0.59 -1.71
CA SER A 69 3.09 0.49 -2.58
C SER A 69 3.36 0.19 -4.06
N SER A 70 4.48 -0.46 -4.35
CA SER A 70 4.87 -0.89 -5.70
C SER A 70 3.91 -1.96 -6.24
N LEU A 71 3.43 -2.87 -5.38
CA LEU A 71 2.44 -3.86 -5.77
C LEU A 71 1.10 -3.22 -6.11
N ILE A 72 0.62 -2.26 -5.31
CA ILE A 72 -0.63 -1.54 -5.61
C ILE A 72 -0.52 -0.80 -6.95
N LYS A 73 0.60 -0.10 -7.19
CA LYS A 73 0.85 0.63 -8.45
C LYS A 73 0.94 -0.32 -9.65
N ALA A 74 1.63 -1.45 -9.49
CA ALA A 74 1.72 -2.48 -10.52
C ALA A 74 0.35 -3.07 -10.86
N THR A 75 -0.45 -3.45 -9.85
CA THR A 75 -1.82 -3.94 -10.06
C THR A 75 -2.69 -2.89 -10.74
N PHE A 76 -2.59 -1.62 -10.33
CA PHE A 76 -3.31 -0.54 -11.00
C PHE A 76 -2.95 -0.43 -12.50
N ASN A 77 -1.66 -0.53 -12.85
CA ASN A 77 -1.22 -0.48 -14.24
C ASN A 77 -1.80 -1.61 -15.12
N GLU A 78 -2.04 -2.80 -14.56
CA GLU A 78 -2.67 -3.91 -15.30
C GLU A 78 -4.13 -3.61 -15.70
N PHE A 79 -4.83 -2.79 -14.91
CA PHE A 79 -6.28 -2.56 -15.04
C PHE A 79 -6.68 -1.14 -15.44
N LYS A 80 -5.75 -0.17 -15.51
CA LYS A 80 -6.07 1.24 -15.80
C LYS A 80 -6.82 1.43 -17.14
N GLU A 81 -6.48 0.63 -18.15
CA GLU A 81 -7.14 0.64 -19.46
C GLU A 81 -8.54 -0.01 -19.44
N GLN A 82 -8.89 -0.73 -18.38
CA GLN A 82 -10.18 -1.38 -18.17
C GLN A 82 -11.14 -0.52 -17.34
N GLY A 83 -10.93 0.80 -17.33
CA GLY A 83 -11.77 1.74 -16.59
C GLY A 83 -11.41 1.90 -15.11
N LEU A 84 -10.24 1.42 -14.69
CA LEU A 84 -9.73 1.65 -13.34
C LEU A 84 -9.01 3.00 -13.24
N ARG A 85 -9.23 3.69 -12.13
CA ARG A 85 -8.61 4.97 -11.76
C ARG A 85 -8.01 4.85 -10.37
N LEU A 86 -7.00 5.68 -10.10
CA LEU A 86 -6.33 5.71 -8.80
C LEU A 86 -6.32 7.12 -8.25
N VAL A 87 -6.77 7.29 -7.02
CA VAL A 87 -6.64 8.53 -6.26
C VAL A 87 -5.70 8.26 -5.09
N GLU A 88 -4.56 8.91 -5.10
CA GLU A 88 -3.58 8.87 -4.02
C GLU A 88 -3.92 9.92 -2.95
N LEU A 89 -3.98 9.48 -1.69
CA LEU A 89 -4.11 10.35 -0.53
C LEU A 89 -2.98 10.07 0.45
N ASN A 90 -2.49 11.13 1.09
CA ASN A 90 -1.64 10.97 2.26
C ASN A 90 -2.52 10.81 3.50
N LYS A 91 -1.92 10.27 4.56
CA LYS A 91 -2.58 10.09 5.85
C LYS A 91 -3.13 11.40 6.41
N GLU A 92 -2.40 12.50 6.25
CA GLU A 92 -2.79 13.83 6.75
C GLU A 92 -3.97 14.42 5.97
N ASP A 93 -4.26 13.88 4.79
CA ASP A 93 -5.31 14.35 3.88
C ASP A 93 -6.63 13.59 4.08
N LEU A 94 -6.69 12.64 5.02
CA LEU A 94 -7.86 11.78 5.25
C LEU A 94 -9.14 12.54 5.62
N PHE A 95 -9.03 13.77 6.13
CA PHE A 95 -10.19 14.61 6.40
C PHE A 95 -11.04 14.90 5.15
N ALA A 96 -10.42 14.90 3.96
CA ALA A 96 -11.08 15.17 2.68
C ALA A 96 -11.67 13.92 2.02
N LEU A 97 -11.57 12.75 2.68
CA LEU A 97 -11.96 11.47 2.09
C LEU A 97 -13.44 11.45 1.69
N VAL A 98 -14.32 12.03 2.52
CA VAL A 98 -15.77 12.10 2.25
C VAL A 98 -16.04 12.94 1.00
N ASP A 99 -15.46 14.13 0.91
CA ASP A 99 -15.64 15.02 -0.24
C ASP A 99 -15.13 14.38 -1.55
N ILE A 100 -14.00 13.67 -1.48
CA ILE A 100 -13.43 12.94 -2.62
C ILE A 100 -14.34 11.78 -3.05
N ILE A 101 -14.89 11.03 -2.10
CA ILE A 101 -15.86 9.97 -2.39
C ILE A 101 -17.08 10.56 -3.11
N ASP A 102 -17.61 11.67 -2.61
CA ASP A 102 -18.77 12.33 -3.21
C ASP A 102 -18.50 12.88 -4.61
N GLU A 103 -17.29 13.39 -4.89
CA GLU A 103 -16.88 13.79 -6.24
C GLU A 103 -16.86 12.60 -7.20
N ILE A 104 -16.32 11.43 -6.80
CA ILE A 104 -16.01 10.34 -7.74
C ILE A 104 -17.06 9.21 -7.78
N ARG A 105 -17.98 9.13 -6.82
CA ARG A 105 -18.97 8.03 -6.74
C ARG A 105 -19.98 8.00 -7.89
N LEU A 106 -20.22 9.13 -8.55
CA LEU A 106 -21.14 9.24 -9.69
C LEU A 106 -20.45 9.01 -11.04
N GLU A 107 -19.13 8.87 -11.04
CA GLU A 107 -18.35 8.63 -12.24
C GLU A 107 -18.49 7.18 -12.73
N ASN A 108 -18.45 6.98 -14.05
CA ASN A 108 -18.59 5.66 -14.68
C ASN A 108 -17.34 4.77 -14.56
N PHE A 109 -16.34 5.20 -13.79
CA PHE A 109 -15.07 4.51 -13.57
C PHE A 109 -15.04 3.78 -12.23
N LYS A 110 -14.13 2.82 -12.11
CA LYS A 110 -13.78 2.18 -10.83
C LYS A 110 -12.58 2.89 -10.23
N PHE A 111 -12.58 3.12 -8.92
CA PHE A 111 -11.55 3.88 -8.23
C PHE A 111 -10.90 3.04 -7.13
N ILE A 112 -9.56 3.01 -7.15
CA ILE A 112 -8.77 2.68 -5.97
C ILE A 112 -8.46 3.99 -5.24
N LEU A 113 -8.91 4.12 -4.00
CA LEU A 113 -8.36 5.10 -3.06
C LEU A 113 -7.11 4.50 -2.43
N PHE A 114 -5.95 4.98 -2.87
CA PHE A 114 -4.66 4.50 -2.41
C PHE A 114 -4.13 5.40 -1.30
N CYS A 115 -3.92 4.82 -0.11
CA CYS A 115 -3.29 5.52 1.00
C CYS A 115 -1.93 4.89 1.32
N ASP A 116 -0.85 5.64 1.12
CA ASP A 116 0.50 5.19 1.46
C ASP A 116 0.87 5.55 2.90
N ASP A 117 1.66 4.69 3.55
CA ASP A 117 2.13 4.85 4.94
C ASP A 117 1.01 5.11 5.97
N PHE A 118 0.00 4.27 5.95
CA PHE A 118 -1.23 4.34 6.72
C PHE A 118 -1.11 4.00 8.22
N SER A 119 0.08 4.14 8.80
CA SER A 119 0.29 3.87 10.23
C SER A 119 -0.07 5.07 11.10
N PHE A 120 -0.92 4.84 12.09
CA PHE A 120 -1.35 5.85 13.07
C PHE A 120 -0.52 5.79 14.35
N GLU A 121 -0.30 6.94 14.97
CA GLU A 121 0.40 7.08 16.25
C GLU A 121 -0.59 7.35 17.39
N LYS A 122 -0.11 7.29 18.64
CA LYS A 122 -0.96 7.57 19.80
C LYS A 122 -1.45 9.03 19.77
N GLY A 123 -2.76 9.22 19.85
CA GLY A 123 -3.40 10.55 19.77
C GLY A 123 -3.78 10.99 18.36
N ASP A 124 -3.53 10.16 17.35
CA ASP A 124 -3.96 10.43 15.98
C ASP A 124 -5.40 9.96 15.76
N ASP A 125 -6.31 10.90 15.55
CA ASP A 125 -7.74 10.66 15.33
C ASP A 125 -8.12 10.61 13.83
N SER A 126 -7.15 10.70 12.93
CA SER A 126 -7.39 10.75 11.48
C SER A 126 -8.03 9.46 10.94
N TYR A 127 -7.88 8.34 11.65
CA TYR A 127 -8.53 7.07 11.31
C TYR A 127 -10.06 7.18 11.32
N LYS A 128 -10.64 8.10 12.10
CA LYS A 128 -12.10 8.27 12.21
C LYS A 128 -12.74 8.66 10.89
N PHE A 129 -12.00 9.34 10.01
CA PHE A 129 -12.47 9.72 8.68
C PHE A 129 -12.70 8.52 7.74
N LEU A 130 -12.20 7.33 8.09
CA LEU A 130 -12.40 6.11 7.30
C LEU A 130 -13.71 5.40 7.60
N LYS A 131 -14.31 5.65 8.77
CA LYS A 131 -15.52 4.95 9.22
C LYS A 131 -16.66 5.03 8.20
N PRO A 132 -16.99 6.19 7.60
CA PRO A 132 -18.11 6.27 6.65
C PRO A 132 -17.96 5.30 5.47
N LEU A 133 -16.72 5.05 5.03
CA LEU A 133 -16.43 4.15 3.91
C LEU A 133 -16.34 2.69 4.35
N LEU A 134 -15.81 2.40 5.55
CA LEU A 134 -15.54 1.04 6.04
C LEU A 134 -16.70 0.40 6.80
N GLU A 135 -17.46 1.19 7.56
CA GLU A 135 -18.58 0.71 8.39
C GLU A 135 -19.93 0.86 7.68
N GLY A 136 -19.96 1.63 6.59
CA GLY A 136 -21.18 2.08 5.94
C GLY A 136 -21.85 3.16 6.77
N SER A 137 -22.13 4.31 6.15
CA SER A 137 -23.00 5.31 6.77
C SER A 137 -24.48 4.97 6.51
N ILE A 138 -25.42 5.86 6.88
CA ILE A 138 -26.81 5.78 6.36
C ILE A 138 -26.81 5.69 4.83
N GLU A 139 -25.82 6.33 4.21
CA GLU A 139 -25.61 6.26 2.80
C GLU A 139 -24.89 4.97 2.38
N LYS A 140 -25.45 4.34 1.36
CA LYS A 140 -24.92 3.08 0.80
C LYS A 140 -23.48 3.28 0.33
N ALA A 141 -22.59 2.37 0.75
CA ALA A 141 -21.21 2.38 0.30
C ALA A 141 -21.12 2.37 -1.24
N PRO A 142 -20.26 3.21 -1.83
CA PRO A 142 -20.11 3.32 -3.28
C PRO A 142 -19.62 2.01 -3.88
N ASN A 143 -20.33 1.50 -4.90
CA ASN A 143 -19.98 0.25 -5.57
C ASN A 143 -18.79 0.39 -6.54
N ASN A 144 -18.33 1.61 -6.78
CA ASN A 144 -17.26 1.95 -7.71
C ASN A 144 -15.98 2.39 -7.00
N ILE A 145 -15.88 2.26 -5.67
CA ILE A 145 -14.70 2.67 -4.89
C ILE A 145 -14.19 1.51 -4.03
N ILE A 146 -12.86 1.33 -3.97
CA ILE A 146 -12.19 0.39 -3.08
C ILE A 146 -10.95 1.05 -2.44
N ILE A 147 -10.72 0.85 -1.15
CA ILE A 147 -9.52 1.34 -0.47
C ILE A 147 -8.41 0.29 -0.52
N TYR A 148 -7.22 0.69 -0.98
CA TYR A 148 -5.97 -0.03 -0.74
C TYR A 148 -5.03 0.82 0.11
N ALA A 149 -4.61 0.27 1.24
CA ALA A 149 -3.73 0.94 2.18
C ALA A 149 -2.41 0.18 2.35
N SER A 150 -1.32 0.91 2.51
CA SER A 150 0.03 0.38 2.77
C SER A 150 0.47 0.81 4.17
N SER A 151 0.89 -0.11 5.04
CA SER A 151 1.34 0.18 6.41
C SER A 151 2.70 -0.46 6.73
N ASN A 152 3.52 0.23 7.52
CA ASN A 152 4.76 -0.35 8.05
C ASN A 152 4.54 -1.21 9.32
N ARG A 153 3.31 -1.22 9.85
CA ARG A 153 2.91 -1.97 11.05
C ARG A 153 1.81 -2.95 10.70
N ARG A 154 1.79 -4.13 11.37
CA ARG A 154 0.78 -5.18 11.17
C ARG A 154 -0.62 -4.67 11.45
N HIS A 155 -0.75 -4.04 12.61
CA HIS A 155 -1.94 -3.30 12.97
C HIS A 155 -1.78 -1.88 12.45
N LEU A 156 -2.88 -1.26 12.02
CA LEU A 156 -2.88 0.17 11.63
C LEU A 156 -2.37 1.07 12.77
N LEU A 157 -2.33 0.55 14.00
CA LEU A 157 -1.89 1.22 15.22
C LEU A 157 -0.81 0.41 15.94
N SER A 158 0.02 1.03 16.77
CA SER A 158 1.13 0.35 17.48
C SER A 158 0.66 -0.63 18.56
N GLU A 159 1.33 -1.78 18.67
CA GLU A 159 1.14 -2.79 19.73
C GLU A 159 1.33 -2.23 21.16
N SER A 160 2.14 -1.19 21.35
CA SER A 160 2.29 -0.50 22.64
C SER A 160 1.00 0.19 23.14
N ILE A 161 -0.02 0.33 22.29
CA ILE A 161 -1.36 0.79 22.71
C ILE A 161 -2.16 -0.36 23.34
N ILE A 162 -1.88 -1.60 22.92
CA ILE A 162 -2.52 -2.81 23.42
C ILE A 162 -1.90 -3.19 24.78
N ASP A 163 -0.57 -3.17 24.89
CA ASP A 163 0.13 -3.56 26.14
C ASP A 163 -0.02 -2.56 27.29
N ASN A 164 -0.23 -1.26 27.01
CA ASN A 164 -0.48 -0.25 28.05
C ASN A 164 -1.91 -0.32 28.64
N LEU A 165 -2.80 -1.18 28.11
CA LEU A 165 -4.13 -1.44 28.68
C LEU A 165 -4.03 -2.29 29.96
N ASP A 166 -3.02 -3.15 30.07
CA ASP A 166 -2.90 -4.11 31.18
C ASP A 166 -2.29 -3.51 32.47
N THR A 167 -1.79 -2.27 32.44
CA THR A 167 -0.89 -1.75 33.49
C THR A 167 -1.31 -0.44 34.19
N GLN A 168 -2.50 0.14 33.96
CA GLN A 168 -2.89 1.39 34.65
C GLN A 168 -4.27 1.36 35.31
N ILE A 169 -4.24 1.32 36.64
CA ILE A 169 -5.35 1.25 37.59
C ILE A 169 -6.27 2.49 37.55
N ALA A 170 -7.56 2.19 37.51
CA ALA A 170 -8.73 2.93 38.02
C ALA A 170 -9.13 4.25 37.34
N HIS A 171 -10.33 4.21 36.73
CA HIS A 171 -11.19 5.29 36.22
C HIS A 171 -10.96 5.80 34.78
N THR A 172 -9.87 5.42 34.09
CA THR A 172 -9.65 5.77 32.66
C THR A 172 -9.79 4.59 31.69
N GLU A 173 -10.01 3.37 32.20
CA GLU A 173 -9.97 2.11 31.44
C GLU A 173 -11.12 1.95 30.44
N LEU A 174 -12.35 2.38 30.77
CA LEU A 174 -13.51 2.19 29.89
C LEU A 174 -13.36 2.90 28.54
N HIS A 175 -12.99 4.19 28.56
CA HIS A 175 -12.81 4.97 27.32
C HIS A 175 -11.60 4.54 26.49
N LEU A 176 -10.55 3.99 27.14
CA LEU A 176 -9.37 3.49 26.43
C LEU A 176 -9.63 2.14 25.77
N SER A 177 -10.42 1.27 26.42
CA SER A 177 -10.89 0.00 25.87
C SER A 177 -11.79 0.24 24.65
N ASP A 178 -12.78 1.13 24.76
CA ASP A 178 -13.70 1.46 23.66
C ASP A 178 -12.94 1.99 22.43
N ALA A 179 -11.97 2.87 22.64
CA ALA A 179 -11.16 3.42 21.56
C ALA A 179 -10.18 2.39 20.97
N ALA A 180 -9.79 1.35 21.70
CA ALA A 180 -8.98 0.25 21.17
C ALA A 180 -9.84 -0.74 20.36
N GLU A 181 -11.03 -1.08 20.85
CA GLU A 181 -11.99 -1.96 20.18
C GLU A 181 -12.50 -1.34 18.88
N GLU A 182 -12.84 -0.05 18.88
CA GLU A 182 -13.21 0.73 17.68
C GLU A 182 -12.08 0.79 16.64
N ARG A 183 -10.84 0.73 17.10
CA ARG A 183 -9.67 0.74 16.22
C ARG A 183 -9.38 -0.64 15.64
N LEU A 184 -9.64 -1.70 16.40
CA LEU A 184 -9.56 -3.07 15.93
C LEU A 184 -10.64 -3.33 14.87
N SER A 185 -11.88 -2.87 15.13
CA SER A 185 -13.01 -3.02 14.21
C SER A 185 -12.73 -2.40 12.85
N LEU A 186 -12.07 -1.25 12.78
CA LEU A 186 -11.66 -0.61 11.53
C LEU A 186 -10.65 -1.45 10.74
N SER A 187 -9.68 -2.07 11.42
CA SER A 187 -8.72 -2.94 10.77
C SER A 187 -9.43 -4.18 10.18
N ASP A 188 -10.41 -4.73 10.89
CA ASP A 188 -11.18 -5.90 10.44
C ASP A 188 -12.04 -5.63 9.19
N ARG A 189 -12.32 -4.35 8.86
CA ARG A 189 -13.03 -3.97 7.63
C ARG A 189 -12.19 -4.09 6.36
N PHE A 190 -10.88 -4.27 6.50
CA PHE A 190 -10.05 -4.69 5.38
C PHE A 190 -10.23 -6.20 5.20
N GLY A 191 -11.04 -6.63 4.23
CA GLY A 191 -11.26 -8.06 4.00
C GLY A 191 -10.08 -8.78 3.33
N LEU A 192 -9.07 -8.04 2.84
CA LEU A 192 -7.84 -8.62 2.28
C LEU A 192 -6.60 -8.11 3.02
N TRP A 193 -5.90 -9.01 3.71
CA TRP A 193 -4.67 -8.70 4.44
C TRP A 193 -3.47 -9.37 3.79
N LEU A 194 -2.49 -8.56 3.37
CA LEU A 194 -1.29 -9.06 2.72
C LEU A 194 -0.07 -8.67 3.54
N SER A 195 0.67 -9.69 3.99
CA SER A 195 1.87 -9.51 4.82
C SER A 195 3.14 -9.49 3.96
N PHE A 196 4.05 -8.57 4.31
CA PHE A 196 5.31 -8.33 3.62
C PHE A 196 6.47 -8.27 4.62
N TYR A 197 7.23 -9.35 4.71
CA TYR A 197 8.36 -9.44 5.62
C TYR A 197 9.67 -9.06 4.91
N GLN A 198 10.67 -8.62 5.68
CA GLN A 198 12.03 -8.57 5.14
C GLN A 198 12.48 -9.97 4.79
N GLY A 199 12.95 -10.11 3.56
CA GLY A 199 13.45 -11.39 3.11
C GLY A 199 14.79 -11.75 3.74
N ASN A 200 15.09 -13.05 3.72
CA ASN A 200 16.40 -13.54 4.12
C ASN A 200 17.48 -13.20 3.05
N LEU A 201 18.74 -13.56 3.32
CA LEU A 201 19.82 -13.28 2.37
C LEU A 201 19.60 -13.98 1.01
N GLU A 202 19.06 -15.19 1.01
CA GLU A 202 18.80 -15.95 -0.21
C GLU A 202 17.75 -15.24 -1.08
N GLU A 203 16.66 -14.77 -0.48
CA GLU A 203 15.62 -14.00 -1.18
C GLU A 203 16.17 -12.68 -1.72
N TYR A 204 17.01 -12.00 -0.96
CA TYR A 204 17.71 -10.81 -1.45
C TYR A 204 18.56 -11.12 -2.68
N LEU A 205 19.37 -12.18 -2.65
CA LEU A 205 20.19 -12.59 -3.80
C LEU A 205 19.33 -12.99 -5.01
N LYS A 206 18.18 -13.63 -4.81
CA LYS A 206 17.21 -13.90 -5.89
C LYS A 206 16.71 -12.61 -6.56
N MET A 207 16.50 -11.54 -5.78
CA MET A 207 16.15 -10.23 -6.36
C MET A 207 17.30 -9.63 -7.15
N ILE A 208 18.54 -9.81 -6.69
CA ILE A 208 19.74 -9.38 -7.43
C ILE A 208 19.84 -10.13 -8.76
N ASP A 209 19.71 -11.46 -8.74
CA ASP A 209 19.69 -12.28 -9.96
C ASP A 209 18.57 -11.85 -10.91
N PHE A 210 17.40 -11.51 -10.38
CA PHE A 210 16.28 -11.00 -11.18
C PHE A 210 16.64 -9.70 -11.92
N TYR A 211 17.26 -8.73 -11.24
CA TYR A 211 17.65 -7.46 -11.85
C TYR A 211 18.78 -7.60 -12.88
N PHE A 212 19.67 -8.58 -12.71
CA PHE A 212 20.82 -8.84 -13.59
C PHE A 212 20.61 -10.04 -14.53
N LYS A 213 19.38 -10.53 -14.70
CA LYS A 213 19.07 -11.73 -15.50
C LYS A 213 19.56 -11.67 -16.96
N ASP A 214 19.64 -10.45 -17.52
CA ASP A 214 20.06 -10.19 -18.91
C ASP A 214 21.56 -9.86 -19.01
N TYR A 215 22.32 -9.95 -17.92
CA TYR A 215 23.74 -9.62 -17.84
C TYR A 215 24.59 -10.89 -17.80
N SER A 216 25.62 -10.95 -18.65
CA SER A 216 26.59 -12.06 -18.66
C SER A 216 27.73 -11.77 -17.69
N CYS A 217 27.44 -11.80 -16.39
CA CYS A 217 28.41 -11.51 -15.33
C CYS A 217 28.71 -12.72 -14.44
N ASP A 218 29.86 -12.67 -13.76
CA ASP A 218 30.19 -13.64 -12.72
C ASP A 218 29.25 -13.48 -11.52
N LYS A 219 28.41 -14.50 -11.30
CA LYS A 219 27.42 -14.54 -10.21
C LYS A 219 28.05 -14.49 -8.83
N GLU A 220 29.22 -15.10 -8.65
CA GLU A 220 29.90 -15.12 -7.34
C GLU A 220 30.36 -13.71 -6.97
N LEU A 221 30.98 -13.01 -7.92
CA LEU A 221 31.37 -11.61 -7.75
C LEU A 221 30.17 -10.68 -7.55
N LEU A 222 29.11 -10.86 -8.34
CA LEU A 222 27.86 -10.09 -8.22
C LEU A 222 27.26 -10.24 -6.82
N HIS A 223 27.12 -11.49 -6.36
CA HIS A 223 26.55 -11.80 -5.04
C HIS A 223 27.44 -11.29 -3.91
N ALA A 224 28.76 -11.37 -4.05
CA ALA A 224 29.70 -10.82 -3.06
C ALA A 224 29.52 -9.30 -2.90
N LYS A 225 29.50 -8.55 -4.01
CA LYS A 225 29.25 -7.09 -3.97
C LYS A 225 27.87 -6.74 -3.44
N ALA A 226 26.85 -7.51 -3.81
CA ALA A 226 25.49 -7.28 -3.33
C ALA A 226 25.37 -7.51 -1.81
N LYS A 227 26.07 -8.50 -1.25
CA LYS A 227 26.15 -8.77 0.20
C LYS A 227 26.85 -7.62 0.94
N GLU A 228 27.95 -7.10 0.40
CA GLU A 228 28.65 -5.95 0.97
C GLU A 228 27.72 -4.73 1.00
N PHE A 229 27.06 -4.43 -0.11
CA PHE A 229 26.11 -3.32 -0.21
C PHE A 229 24.94 -3.44 0.78
N ALA A 230 24.36 -4.64 0.92
CA ALA A 230 23.28 -4.88 1.88
C ALA A 230 23.73 -4.69 3.34
N THR A 231 24.96 -5.11 3.66
CA THR A 231 25.58 -4.92 4.98
C THR A 231 25.77 -3.44 5.28
N LEU A 232 26.34 -2.68 4.35
CA LEU A 232 26.54 -1.22 4.50
C LEU A 232 25.22 -0.47 4.69
N ARG A 233 24.14 -0.94 4.05
CA ARG A 233 22.80 -0.35 4.15
C ARG A 233 21.99 -0.87 5.33
N ALA A 234 22.49 -1.85 6.07
CA ALA A 234 21.77 -2.59 7.12
C ALA A 234 20.36 -3.04 6.67
N SER A 235 20.21 -3.43 5.40
CA SER A 235 18.90 -3.76 4.83
C SER A 235 19.02 -4.71 3.65
N ARG A 236 18.08 -5.66 3.54
CA ARG A 236 17.99 -6.66 2.47
C ARG A 236 16.69 -6.55 1.67
N SER A 237 16.09 -5.36 1.68
CA SER A 237 14.79 -5.12 1.06
C SER A 237 14.86 -5.09 -0.47
N GLY A 238 13.73 -5.24 -1.15
CA GLY A 238 13.63 -5.05 -2.61
C GLY A 238 14.05 -3.64 -3.04
N ARG A 239 13.81 -2.63 -2.20
CA ARG A 239 14.37 -1.28 -2.39
C ARG A 239 15.89 -1.29 -2.39
N THR A 240 16.53 -1.99 -1.47
CA THR A 240 18.00 -2.12 -1.43
C THR A 240 18.52 -2.82 -2.67
N ALA A 241 17.86 -3.90 -3.13
CA ALA A 241 18.24 -4.61 -4.35
C ALA A 241 18.15 -3.69 -5.59
N LYS A 242 17.06 -2.90 -5.72
CA LYS A 242 16.93 -1.92 -6.81
C LYS A 242 18.02 -0.84 -6.75
N GLN A 243 18.36 -0.36 -5.55
CA GLN A 243 19.43 0.62 -5.37
C GLN A 243 20.80 0.05 -5.75
N PHE A 244 21.07 -1.20 -5.40
CA PHE A 244 22.27 -1.90 -5.85
C PHE A 244 22.31 -2.00 -7.37
N TYR A 245 21.23 -2.46 -8.01
CA TYR A 245 21.14 -2.52 -9.46
C TYR A 245 21.43 -1.17 -10.11
N LEU A 246 20.78 -0.09 -9.66
CA LEU A 246 21.01 1.25 -10.22
C LEU A 246 22.45 1.74 -10.05
N ALA A 247 23.11 1.39 -8.94
CA ALA A 247 24.48 1.80 -8.67
C ALA A 247 25.53 0.98 -9.42
N PHE A 248 25.27 -0.30 -9.69
CA PHE A 248 26.27 -1.24 -10.20
C PHE A 248 25.98 -1.78 -11.61
N LYS A 249 24.83 -1.51 -12.22
CA LYS A 249 24.46 -2.05 -13.54
C LYS A 249 25.51 -1.81 -14.62
N GLU A 250 26.14 -0.63 -14.66
CA GLU A 250 27.17 -0.31 -15.67
C GLU A 250 28.50 -1.03 -15.40
N ASN A 251 28.76 -1.49 -14.17
CA ASN A 251 29.98 -2.23 -13.82
C ASN A 251 29.94 -3.70 -14.29
N PHE A 252 28.75 -4.22 -14.57
CA PHE A 252 28.52 -5.64 -14.91
C PHE A 252 27.97 -5.83 -16.32
N LYS A 253 27.79 -4.74 -17.08
CA LYS A 253 27.24 -4.71 -18.43
C LYS A 253 28.20 -5.27 -19.47
#